data_AF-A0A2L2XNQ7-F1
#
_entry.id   AF-A0A2L2XNQ7-F1
#
_cell.length_a   1.000
_cell.length_b   1.000
_cell.length_c   1.000
_cell.angle_alpha   90.00
_cell.angle_beta   90.00
_cell.angle_gamma   90.00
#
_symmetry.space_group_name_H-M   'P 1'
#
loop_
_entity.id
_entity.type
_entity.pdbx_description
1 polymer ?
#
loop_
_entity_poly.entity_id
_entity_poly.type
_entity_poly.pdbx_seq_one_letter_code
_entity_poly.pdbx_strand_id
1 'polypeptide(L)' 'MLEPTKEEVLAAYHHYKDKLDNLAPLLCKKSGFAFYNSCPYDFDKLLDDPKQLAANLKLYINSFSGNMREVL' A
#
# COMPACT_ATOMS: atom_id res chain seq x y z
N MET A 1 0.50 3.28 -12.12
CA MET A 1 -0.47 2.37 -11.46
C MET A 1 0.33 1.30 -10.72
N LEU A 2 0.14 1.19 -9.41
CA LEU A 2 0.74 0.14 -8.57
C LEU A 2 0.00 -1.20 -8.68
N GLU A 3 -1.16 -1.21 -9.34
CA GLU A 3 -2.05 -2.37 -9.50
C GLU A 3 -1.36 -3.66 -9.94
N PRO A 4 -0.50 -3.70 -10.97
CA PRO A 4 0.13 -4.96 -11.37
C PRO A 4 1.09 -5.52 -10.32
N THR A 5 1.66 -4.68 -9.45
CA THR A 5 2.62 -5.10 -8.41
C THR A 5 2.00 -5.19 -7.02
N LYS A 6 0.72 -4.85 -6.89
CA LYS A 6 0.04 -4.76 -5.60
C LYS A 6 -0.04 -6.08 -4.87
N GLU A 7 -0.41 -7.15 -5.55
CA GLU A 7 -0.49 -8.48 -4.95
C GLU A 7 0.87 -8.93 -4.41
N GLU A 8 1.96 -8.64 -5.15
CA GLU A 8 3.32 -8.96 -4.70
C GLU A 8 3.75 -8.14 -3.49
N VAL A 9 3.44 -6.84 -3.49
CA VAL A 9 3.73 -5.93 -2.37
C VAL A 9 2.97 -6.36 -1.12
N LEU A 10 1.68 -6.71 -1.25
CA LEU A 10 0.86 -7.18 -0.14
C LEU A 10 1.34 -8.54 0.39
N ALA A 11 1.64 -9.49 -0.50
CA ALA A 11 2.17 -10.79 -0.12
C ALA A 11 3.49 -10.64 0.65
N ALA A 12 4.40 -9.79 0.17
CA ALA A 12 5.65 -9.49 0.87
C ALA A 12 5.40 -8.78 2.21
N TYR A 13 4.50 -7.80 2.24
CA TYR A 13 4.14 -7.10 3.47
C TYR A 13 3.64 -8.07 4.53
N HIS A 14 2.64 -8.91 4.22
CA HIS A 14 2.08 -9.87 5.16
C HIS A 14 3.09 -10.94 5.60
N HIS A 15 3.99 -11.38 4.71
CA HIS A 15 4.97 -12.41 5.03
C HIS A 15 6.10 -11.91 5.94
N TYR A 16 6.54 -10.66 5.74
CA TYR A 16 7.76 -10.14 6.37
C TYR A 16 7.52 -9.09 7.45
N LYS A 17 6.29 -8.58 7.63
CA LYS A 17 6.00 -7.47 8.57
C LYS A 17 6.43 -7.74 10.01
N ASP A 18 6.38 -8.99 10.43
CA ASP A 18 6.74 -9.43 11.78
C ASP A 18 8.13 -10.09 11.84
N LYS A 19 8.84 -10.15 10.70
CA LYS A 19 10.14 -10.83 10.55
C LYS A 19 11.30 -9.87 10.29
N LEU A 20 11.02 -8.68 9.76
CA LEU A 20 12.02 -7.68 9.40
C LEU A 20 11.70 -6.37 10.12
N ASP A 21 12.72 -5.75 10.71
CA ASP A 21 12.58 -4.42 11.32
C ASP A 21 12.34 -3.33 10.26
N ASN A 22 12.86 -3.53 9.04
CA ASN A 22 12.68 -2.59 7.93
C ASN A 22 12.26 -3.29 6.64
N LEU A 23 10.98 -3.20 6.32
CA LEU A 23 10.40 -3.76 5.10
C LEU A 23 10.54 -2.86 3.87
N ALA A 24 10.85 -1.57 4.05
CA ALA A 24 10.75 -0.59 2.97
C ALA A 24 11.58 -0.94 1.72
N PRO A 25 12.86 -1.39 1.83
CA PRO A 25 13.65 -1.75 0.66
C PRO A 25 13.04 -2.92 -0.13
N LEU A 26 12.48 -3.92 0.58
CA LEU A 26 11.83 -5.07 -0.04
C LEU A 26 10.55 -4.65 -0.77
N LEU A 27 9.72 -3.84 -0.13
CA LEU A 27 8.45 -3.40 -0.71
C LEU A 27 8.65 -2.47 -1.91
N CYS A 28 9.65 -1.58 -1.88
CA CYS A 28 10.06 -0.78 -3.05
C CYS A 28 10.56 -1.68 -4.20
N LYS A 29 11.35 -2.71 -3.89
CA LYS A 29 11.80 -3.67 -4.91
C LYS A 29 10.64 -4.43 -5.54
N LYS A 30 9.64 -4.81 -4.73
CA LYS A 30 8.43 -5.50 -5.20
C LYS A 30 7.47 -4.60 -5.97
N SER A 31 7.35 -3.33 -5.55
CA SER A 31 6.54 -2.37 -6.29
C SER A 31 7.16 -1.98 -7.63
N GLY A 32 8.49 -2.10 -7.77
CA GLY A 32 9.25 -1.63 -8.93
C GLY A 32 9.50 -0.12 -8.90
N PHE A 33 9.17 0.55 -7.80
CA PHE A 33 9.28 2.00 -7.63
C PHE A 33 10.02 2.35 -6.34
N ALA A 34 10.44 3.61 -6.20
CA ALA A 34 10.99 4.14 -4.95
C ALA A 34 9.93 4.30 -3.83
N PHE A 35 8.69 3.88 -4.07
CA PHE A 35 7.57 3.95 -3.14
C PHE A 35 6.69 2.70 -3.26
N TYR A 36 5.82 2.48 -2.28
CA TYR A 36 4.86 1.38 -2.28
C TYR A 36 3.57 1.78 -1.56
N ASN A 37 2.54 0.97 -1.74
CA ASN A 37 1.29 1.04 -0.97
C ASN A 37 0.97 -0.36 -0.43
N SER A 38 0.73 -0.48 0.87
CA SER A 38 0.39 -1.75 1.53
C SER A 38 -1.09 -1.85 1.92
N CYS A 39 -1.96 -1.03 1.30
CA CYS A 39 -3.39 -1.05 1.57
C CYS A 39 -4.02 -2.31 0.93
N PRO A 40 -4.81 -3.09 1.68
CA PRO A 40 -5.53 -4.22 1.11
C PRO A 40 -6.68 -3.80 0.17
N TYR A 41 -7.13 -2.55 0.25
CA TYR A 41 -8.21 -2.03 -0.58
C TYR A 41 -7.69 -1.44 -1.88
N ASP A 42 -8.27 -1.87 -3.00
CA ASP A 42 -8.08 -1.27 -4.33
C ASP A 42 -8.93 -0.01 -4.47
N PHE A 43 -8.50 0.93 -5.30
CA PHE A 43 -9.23 2.18 -5.50
C PHE A 43 -10.67 1.91 -5.98
N ASP A 44 -10.86 0.88 -6.81
CA ASP A 44 -12.19 0.43 -7.23
C ASP A 44 -13.04 -0.05 -6.06
N LYS A 45 -12.46 -0.84 -5.13
CA LYS A 45 -13.14 -1.30 -3.91
C LYS A 45 -13.47 -0.16 -2.94
N LEU A 46 -12.77 0.98 -3.02
CA LEU A 46 -13.12 2.16 -2.22
C LEU A 46 -14.46 2.76 -2.68
N LEU A 47 -14.75 2.70 -3.99
CA LEU A 47 -15.95 3.27 -4.59
C LEU A 47 -17.21 2.42 -4.33
N ASP A 48 -17.03 1.13 -4.02
CA ASP A 48 -18.13 0.18 -3.77
C ASP A 48 -18.83 0.38 -2.41
N ASP A 49 -18.21 1.08 -1.44
CA ASP A 49 -18.84 1.41 -0.15
C ASP A 49 -18.84 2.93 0.12
N PRO A 50 -19.86 3.66 -0.36
CA PRO A 50 -19.98 5.10 -0.16
C PRO A 50 -20.05 5.53 1.31
N LYS A 51 -20.52 4.65 2.21
CA LYS A 51 -20.63 4.97 3.64
C LYS A 51 -19.28 4.94 4.32
N GLN A 52 -18.39 4.05 3.89
CA GLN A 52 -17.03 3.92 4.41
C GLN A 52 -15.96 4.60 3.54
N LEU A 53 -16.34 5.16 2.39
CA LEU A 53 -15.43 5.79 1.43
C LEU A 53 -14.41 6.74 2.08
N ALA A 54 -14.87 7.65 2.94
CA ALA A 54 -13.97 8.60 3.62
C ALA A 54 -12.96 7.90 4.55
N ALA A 55 -13.37 6.86 5.26
CA ALA A 55 -12.50 6.09 6.15
C ALA A 55 -11.50 5.23 5.36
N ASN A 56 -11.99 4.54 4.34
CA ASN A 56 -11.17 3.65 3.51
C ASN A 56 -10.18 4.45 2.65
N LEU A 57 -10.56 5.63 2.15
CA LEU A 57 -9.65 6.52 1.43
C LEU A 57 -8.52 7.04 2.33
N LYS A 58 -8.85 7.45 3.58
CA LYS A 58 -7.83 7.83 4.57
C LYS A 58 -6.87 6.68 4.84
N LEU A 59 -7.38 5.46 4.99
CA LEU A 59 -6.56 4.27 5.20
C LEU A 59 -5.66 3.98 4.00
N TYR A 60 -6.19 4.11 2.78
CA TYR A 60 -5.43 3.96 1.54
C TYR A 60 -4.27 4.96 1.43
N ILE A 61 -4.53 6.25 1.69
CA ILE A 61 -3.51 7.31 1.70
C ILE A 61 -2.46 7.05 2.78
N ASN A 62 -2.89 6.68 3.99
CA ASN A 62 -1.99 6.42 5.10
C ASN A 62 -1.12 5.16 4.91
N SER A 63 -1.50 4.27 4.00
CA SER A 63 -0.76 3.03 3.69
C SER A 63 0.33 3.22 2.63
N PHE A 64 0.54 4.44 2.12
CA PHE A 64 1.70 4.74 1.29
C PHE A 64 2.99 4.82 2.11
N SER A 65 4.11 4.49 1.46
CA SER A 65 5.44 4.69 2.03
C SER A 65 5.64 6.15 2.48
N GLY A 66 6.42 6.35 3.55
CA GLY A 66 6.56 7.67 4.19
C GLY A 66 6.99 8.77 3.22
N ASN A 67 7.95 8.48 2.35
CA ASN A 67 8.40 9.38 1.30
C ASN A 67 7.32 9.77 0.28
N MET A 68 6.37 8.87 -0.02
CA MET A 68 5.26 9.17 -0.92
C MET A 68 4.20 10.01 -0.20
N ARG A 69 3.98 9.78 1.10
CA ARG A 69 3.06 10.60 1.91
C ARG A 69 3.53 12.05 2.10
N GLU A 70 4.83 12.32 1.98
CA GLU A 70 5.37 13.69 2.01
C GLU A 70 5.13 14.47 0.71
N VAL A 71 4.89 13.77 -0.40
CA VAL A 71 4.70 14.36 -1.74
C VAL A 71 3.21 14.50 -2.11
N LEU A 72 2.34 13.67 -1.53
CA LEU A 72 0.88 13.70 -1.69
C LEU A 72 0.24 14.91 -0.99
#